data_AF-A0A2U2AN06-F1
#
_entry.id   AF-A0A2U2AN06-F1
#
_cell.length_a   1.000
_cell.length_b   1.000
_cell.length_c   1.000
_cell.angle_alpha   90.00
_cell.angle_beta   90.00
_cell.angle_gamma   90.00
#
_symmetry.space_group_name_H-M   'P 1'
#
loop_
_entity.id
_entity.type
_entity.pdbx_description
1 polymer ?
#
loop_
_entity_poly.entity_id
_entity_poly.type
_entity_poly.pdbx_seq_one_letter_code
_entity_poly.pdbx_strand_id
1 'polypeptide(L)'
;MKQFYLYSATTNSFYPVSAPADAVQITEEKHTELFNGQSEGKAIKPNKKGFPINVDQGKSYEIWDRESESWIVDDELYQEHLKEEKQRKIQSLHDDLETLERDISRLERIRDRNEDEETKLQQLYDESTQLYRDIQVLEETE
;
A
#
# COMPACT_ATOMS: atom_id res chain seq x y z
N MET A 1 -18.18 41.62 22.33
CA MET A 1 -19.10 40.47 22.25
C MET A 1 -18.24 39.23 22.14
N LYS A 2 -18.56 38.13 22.84
CA LYS A 2 -17.88 36.85 22.59
C LYS A 2 -18.27 36.36 21.19
N GLN A 3 -17.29 35.98 20.38
CA GLN A 3 -17.55 35.41 19.07
C GLN A 3 -18.15 34.01 19.25
N PHE A 4 -19.12 33.66 18.39
CA PHE A 4 -19.79 32.37 18.41
C PHE A 4 -19.92 31.84 16.99
N TYR A 5 -20.03 30.51 16.90
CA TYR A 5 -20.20 29.81 15.64
C TYR A 5 -21.46 28.94 15.72
N LEU A 6 -22.13 28.75 14.59
CA LEU A 6 -23.29 27.86 14.49
C LEU A 6 -22.84 26.58 13.78
N TYR A 7 -23.05 25.42 14.39
CA TYR A 7 -22.70 24.13 13.80
C TYR A 7 -23.97 23.32 13.50
N SER A 8 -24.15 22.88 12.26
CA SER A 8 -25.24 21.97 11.87
C SER A 8 -24.75 20.54 11.85
N ALA A 9 -25.45 19.67 12.57
CA ALA A 9 -25.18 18.24 12.57
C ALA A 9 -25.55 17.59 11.23
N THR A 10 -26.60 18.09 10.57
CA THR A 10 -27.11 17.57 9.30
C THR A 10 -26.11 17.79 8.16
N THR A 11 -25.50 18.98 8.08
CA THR A 11 -24.52 19.29 7.04
C THR A 11 -23.07 19.09 7.49
N ASN A 12 -22.87 18.70 8.75
CA ASN A 12 -21.57 18.54 9.40
C ASN A 12 -20.65 19.76 9.19
N SER A 13 -21.20 20.97 9.31
CA SER A 13 -20.53 22.22 8.91
C SER A 13 -20.77 23.37 9.88
N PHE A 14 -19.81 24.31 9.91
CA PHE A 14 -19.90 25.55 10.68
C PHE A 14 -20.39 26.72 9.81
N TYR A 15 -21.19 27.62 10.41
CA TYR A 15 -21.86 28.73 9.75
C TYR A 15 -21.71 30.03 10.58
N PRO A 16 -21.54 31.19 9.92
CA PRO A 16 -21.38 32.47 10.60
C PRO A 16 -22.70 33.16 10.99
N VAL A 17 -23.75 33.10 10.15
CA VAL A 17 -25.01 33.86 10.40
C VAL A 17 -26.27 33.30 9.71
N SER A 18 -26.15 32.41 8.73
CA SER A 18 -27.29 31.78 8.04
C SER A 18 -27.13 30.26 8.06
N ALA A 19 -27.44 29.68 9.22
CA ALA A 19 -27.26 28.26 9.46
C ALA A 19 -28.58 27.48 9.27
N PRO A 20 -28.50 26.17 8.98
CA PRO A 20 -29.64 25.26 9.04
C PRO A 20 -30.38 25.31 10.39
N ALA A 21 -31.66 24.91 10.41
CA ALA A 21 -32.50 24.99 11.60
C ALA A 21 -32.04 24.09 12.76
N ASP A 22 -31.25 23.05 12.47
CA ASP A 22 -30.66 22.15 13.47
C ASP A 22 -29.33 22.68 14.04
N ALA A 23 -28.91 23.88 13.63
CA ALA A 23 -27.62 24.40 14.03
C ALA A 23 -27.60 24.79 15.52
N VAL A 24 -26.56 24.33 16.21
CA VAL A 24 -26.31 24.66 17.62
C VAL A 24 -25.21 25.70 17.74
N GLN A 25 -25.36 26.61 18.68
CA GLN A 25 -24.35 27.62 18.97
C GLN A 25 -23.21 27.03 19.80
N ILE A 26 -21.97 27.28 19.39
CA ILE A 26 -20.76 26.97 20.15
C ILE A 26 -19.93 28.23 20.38
N THR A 27 -19.08 28.18 21.42
CA THR A 27 -18.16 29.28 21.71
C THR A 27 -16.94 29.24 20.79
N GLU A 28 -16.23 30.35 20.70
CA GLU A 28 -14.95 30.45 19.99
C GLU A 28 -13.89 29.49 20.56
N GLU A 29 -13.86 29.32 21.88
CA GLU A 29 -12.93 28.37 22.53
C GLU A 29 -13.23 26.94 22.09
N LYS A 30 -14.51 26.54 22.04
CA LYS A 30 -14.89 25.21 21.57
C LYS A 30 -14.60 25.02 20.09
N HIS A 31 -14.85 26.03 19.26
CA HIS A 31 -14.49 26.00 17.85
C HIS A 31 -12.97 25.77 17.69
N THR A 32 -12.15 26.50 18.45
CA THR A 32 -10.69 26.36 18.42
C THR A 32 -10.24 24.96 18.86
N GLU A 33 -10.82 24.42 19.94
CA GLU A 33 -10.56 23.05 20.41
C GLU A 33 -10.84 22.00 19.33
N LEU A 34 -11.94 22.16 18.58
CA LEU A 34 -12.33 21.25 17.50
C LEU A 34 -11.34 21.27 16.34
N PHE A 35 -10.95 22.46 15.88
CA PHE A 35 -9.98 22.59 14.79
C PHE A 35 -8.56 22.18 15.20
N ASN A 36 -8.17 22.38 16.46
CA ASN A 36 -6.91 21.83 16.99
C ASN A 36 -6.94 20.29 16.94
N GLY A 37 -8.02 19.67 17.40
CA GLY A 37 -8.17 18.20 17.29
C GLY A 37 -8.15 17.71 15.85
N GLN A 38 -8.79 18.44 14.93
CA GLN A 38 -8.73 18.12 13.50
C GLN A 38 -7.30 18.17 12.95
N SER A 39 -6.50 19.17 13.37
CA SER A 39 -5.09 19.26 12.98
C SER A 39 -4.22 18.11 13.53
N GLU A 40 -4.68 17.47 14.61
CA GLU A 40 -4.08 16.26 15.21
C GLU A 40 -4.58 14.95 14.56
N GLY A 41 -5.39 15.03 13.50
CA GLY A 41 -5.92 13.87 12.78
C GLY A 41 -7.27 13.35 13.28
N LYS A 42 -7.97 14.08 14.14
CA LYS A 42 -9.34 13.74 14.57
C LYS A 42 -10.38 14.21 13.55
N ALA A 43 -11.54 13.57 13.56
CA ALA A 43 -12.71 14.01 12.84
C ALA A 43 -13.61 14.85 13.77
N ILE A 44 -14.21 15.91 13.22
CA ILE A 44 -15.30 16.62 13.88
C ILE A 44 -16.61 15.96 13.47
N LYS A 45 -17.34 15.43 14.44
CA LYS A 45 -18.62 14.73 14.23
C LYS A 45 -19.69 15.19 15.22
N PRO A 46 -20.98 15.13 14.86
CA PRO A 46 -22.05 15.48 15.77
C PRO A 46 -22.30 14.35 16.77
N ASN A 47 -22.44 14.70 18.04
CA ASN A 47 -22.98 13.79 19.05
C ASN A 47 -24.51 13.64 18.93
N LYS A 48 -25.15 12.80 19.74
CA LYS A 48 -26.63 12.61 19.75
C LYS A 48 -27.39 13.92 19.92
N LYS A 49 -26.83 14.86 20.68
CA LYS A 49 -27.43 16.18 20.92
C LYS A 49 -27.16 17.20 19.80
N GLY A 50 -26.41 16.83 18.77
CA GLY A 50 -26.09 17.68 17.61
C GLY A 50 -24.90 18.62 17.84
N PHE A 51 -24.21 18.49 18.98
CA PHE A 51 -23.00 19.27 19.24
C PHE A 51 -21.79 18.63 18.57
N PRO A 52 -20.89 19.45 18.01
CA PRO A 52 -19.66 18.94 17.42
C PRO A 52 -18.71 18.45 18.51
N ILE A 53 -18.17 17.25 18.32
CA ILE A 53 -17.15 16.61 19.16
C ILE A 53 -15.98 16.15 18.29
N ASN A 54 -14.79 16.11 18.87
CA ASN A 54 -13.63 15.47 18.27
C ASN A 54 -13.68 13.97 18.54
N VAL A 55 -13.55 13.16 17.50
CA VAL A 55 -13.47 11.70 17.57
C VAL A 55 -12.33 11.22 16.70
N ASP A 56 -11.83 10.00 16.94
CA ASP A 56 -10.81 9.43 16.06
C ASP A 56 -11.36 9.32 14.63
N GLN A 57 -10.48 9.48 13.64
CA GLN A 57 -10.86 9.38 12.24
C GLN A 57 -11.26 7.94 11.89
N GLY A 58 -12.48 7.76 11.40
CA GLY A 58 -12.95 6.47 10.88
C GLY A 58 -12.25 6.08 9.59
N LYS A 59 -12.36 4.82 9.24
CA LYS A 59 -11.82 4.29 7.98
C LYS A 59 -12.67 4.74 6.79
N SER A 60 -12.13 4.58 5.58
CA SER A 60 -12.80 4.98 4.34
C SER A 60 -14.13 4.26 4.09
N TYR A 61 -14.32 3.09 4.69
CA TYR A 61 -15.55 2.28 4.59
C TYR A 61 -16.47 2.42 5.80
N GLU A 62 -16.19 3.37 6.69
CA GLU A 62 -17.00 3.62 7.87
C GLU A 62 -17.73 4.95 7.74
N ILE A 63 -18.99 4.96 8.15
CA ILE A 63 -19.84 6.15 8.25
C ILE A 63 -20.09 6.46 9.73
N TRP A 64 -20.23 7.73 10.06
CA TRP A 64 -20.51 8.14 11.43
C TRP A 64 -21.99 7.93 11.74
N ASP A 65 -22.30 7.04 12.67
CA ASP A 65 -23.63 6.89 13.22
C ASP A 65 -23.80 7.77 14.46
N ARG A 66 -24.67 8.77 14.33
CA ARG A 66 -24.96 9.73 15.40
C ARG A 66 -25.69 9.08 16.58
N GLU A 67 -26.51 8.06 16.34
CA GLU A 67 -27.30 7.42 17.40
C GLU A 67 -26.46 6.53 18.32
N SER A 68 -25.42 5.87 17.80
CA SER A 68 -24.43 5.15 18.60
C SER A 68 -23.24 6.02 19.02
N GLU A 69 -23.04 7.18 18.40
CA GLU A 69 -21.81 8.00 18.49
C GLU A 69 -20.57 7.18 18.15
N SER A 70 -20.64 6.42 17.06
CA SER A 70 -19.56 5.55 16.62
C SER A 70 -19.46 5.45 15.11
N TRP A 71 -18.27 5.06 14.64
CA TRP A 71 -18.05 4.69 13.25
C TRP A 71 -18.60 3.29 13.00
N ILE A 72 -19.53 3.17 12.06
CA ILE A 72 -20.12 1.89 11.64
C ILE A 72 -19.69 1.58 10.23
N VAL A 73 -19.49 0.30 9.94
CA VAL A 73 -19.14 -0.16 8.59
C VAL A 73 -20.34 0.03 7.68
N ASP A 74 -20.10 0.67 6.54
CA ASP A 74 -21.03 0.68 5.42
C ASP A 74 -20.68 -0.47 4.46
N ASP A 75 -21.66 -1.33 4.18
CA ASP A 75 -21.42 -2.53 3.38
C ASP A 75 -20.96 -2.19 1.95
N GLU A 76 -21.52 -1.13 1.34
CA GLU A 76 -21.20 -0.76 -0.04
C GLU A 76 -19.78 -0.20 -0.13
N LEU A 77 -19.44 0.74 0.77
CA LEU A 77 -18.08 1.27 0.86
C LEU A 77 -17.05 0.19 1.24
N TYR A 78 -17.44 -0.79 2.07
CA TYR A 78 -16.56 -1.89 2.42
C TYR A 78 -16.28 -2.80 1.21
N GLN A 79 -17.29 -3.10 0.40
CA GLN A 79 -17.08 -3.86 -0.83
C GLN A 79 -16.23 -3.09 -1.85
N GLU A 80 -16.39 -1.77 -1.94
CA GLU A 80 -15.53 -0.92 -2.78
C GLU A 80 -14.08 -0.95 -2.29
N HIS A 81 -13.84 -0.76 -1.00
CA HIS A 81 -12.51 -0.86 -0.39
C HIS A 81 -11.85 -2.23 -0.68
N LEU A 82 -12.60 -3.33 -0.55
CA LEU A 82 -12.09 -4.66 -0.87
C LEU A 82 -11.73 -4.83 -2.34
N LYS A 83 -12.49 -4.23 -3.27
CA LYS A 83 -12.17 -4.25 -4.70
C LYS A 83 -10.88 -3.50 -4.98
N GLU A 84 -10.71 -2.31 -4.40
CA GLU A 84 -9.49 -1.51 -4.55
C GLU A 84 -8.26 -2.23 -4.01
N GLU A 85 -8.35 -2.80 -2.80
CA GLU A 85 -7.24 -3.57 -2.20
C GLU A 85 -6.88 -4.80 -3.03
N LYS A 86 -7.87 -5.54 -3.52
CA LYS A 86 -7.64 -6.66 -4.46
C LYS A 86 -6.95 -6.18 -5.73
N GLN A 87 -7.40 -5.07 -6.31
CA GLN A 87 -6.81 -4.53 -7.54
C GLN A 87 -5.35 -4.09 -7.33
N ARG A 88 -5.06 -3.42 -6.21
CA ARG A 88 -3.68 -3.07 -5.83
C ARG A 88 -2.81 -4.31 -5.66
N LYS A 89 -3.34 -5.36 -5.02
CA LYS A 89 -2.58 -6.60 -4.84
C LYS A 89 -2.33 -7.33 -6.16
N ILE A 90 -3.31 -7.39 -7.05
CA ILE A 90 -3.15 -7.95 -8.40
C ILE A 90 -2.07 -7.20 -9.17
N GLN A 91 -2.09 -5.86 -9.11
CA GLN A 91 -1.07 -5.06 -9.80
C GLN A 91 0.34 -5.36 -9.25
N SER A 92 0.52 -5.37 -7.93
CA SER A 92 1.80 -5.71 -7.32
C SER A 92 2.28 -7.12 -7.72
N LEU A 93 1.36 -8.10 -7.81
CA LEU A 93 1.72 -9.45 -8.25
C LEU A 93 2.13 -9.51 -9.72
N HIS A 94 1.53 -8.69 -10.59
CA HIS A 94 1.97 -8.58 -11.99
C HIS A 94 3.37 -7.99 -12.09
N ASP A 95 3.67 -6.94 -11.31
CA ASP A 95 5.00 -6.30 -11.31
C ASP A 95 6.08 -7.29 -10.80
N ASP A 96 5.76 -8.07 -9.78
CA ASP A 96 6.63 -9.14 -9.26
C ASP A 96 6.83 -10.25 -10.31
N LEU A 97 5.78 -10.66 -11.02
CA LEU A 97 5.85 -11.67 -12.06
C LEU A 97 6.76 -11.23 -13.22
N GLU A 98 6.61 -9.99 -13.69
CA GLU A 98 7.47 -9.44 -14.75
C GLU A 98 8.96 -9.49 -14.35
N THR A 99 9.24 -9.18 -13.08
CA THR A 99 10.61 -9.25 -12.54
C THR A 99 11.15 -10.68 -12.57
N LEU A 100 10.33 -11.66 -12.12
CA LEU A 100 10.70 -13.07 -12.14
C LEU A 100 10.93 -13.60 -13.56
N GLU A 101 10.08 -13.24 -14.51
CA GLU A 101 10.21 -13.65 -15.92
C GLU A 101 11.52 -13.13 -16.55
N ARG A 102 11.89 -11.88 -16.23
CA ARG A 102 13.17 -11.30 -16.65
C ARG A 102 14.36 -12.03 -16.04
N ASP A 103 14.27 -12.40 -14.77
CA ASP A 103 15.34 -13.12 -14.07
C ASP A 103 15.49 -14.56 -14.58
N ILE A 104 14.37 -15.27 -14.83
CA ILE A 104 14.38 -16.59 -15.48
C ILE A 104 15.10 -16.51 -16.82
N SER A 105 14.70 -15.57 -17.68
CA SER A 105 15.32 -15.37 -19.00
C SER A 105 16.83 -15.09 -18.90
N ARG A 106 17.26 -14.39 -17.85
CA ARG A 106 18.69 -14.12 -17.59
C ARG A 106 19.42 -15.38 -17.17
N LEU A 107 18.83 -16.17 -16.27
CA LEU A 107 19.43 -17.39 -15.74
C LEU A 107 19.52 -18.48 -16.82
N GLU A 108 18.52 -18.58 -17.70
CA GLU A 108 18.57 -19.49 -18.85
C GLU A 108 19.76 -19.18 -19.76
N ARG A 109 19.98 -17.89 -20.10
CA ARG A 109 21.17 -17.49 -20.88
C ARG A 109 22.49 -17.82 -20.20
N ILE A 110 22.55 -17.73 -18.86
CA ILE A 110 23.76 -18.09 -18.10
C ILE A 110 23.96 -19.60 -18.13
N ARG A 111 22.89 -20.40 -17.95
CA ARG A 111 22.94 -21.85 -18.02
C ARG A 111 23.47 -22.30 -19.38
N ASP A 112 22.89 -21.81 -20.47
CA ASP A 112 23.28 -22.21 -21.82
C ASP A 112 24.77 -21.91 -22.08
N ARG A 113 25.27 -20.75 -21.65
CA ARG A 113 26.70 -20.43 -21.75
C ARG A 113 27.58 -21.38 -20.93
N ASN A 114 27.14 -21.74 -19.72
CA ASN A 114 27.90 -22.66 -18.88
C ASN A 114 27.97 -24.07 -19.49
N GLU A 115 26.89 -24.52 -20.15
CA GLU A 115 26.87 -25.80 -20.88
C GLU A 115 27.87 -25.81 -22.05
N ASP A 116 27.96 -24.70 -22.80
CA ASP A 116 28.97 -24.52 -23.85
C ASP A 116 30.40 -24.55 -23.28
N GLU A 117 30.62 -23.85 -22.16
CA GLU A 117 31.92 -23.80 -21.47
C GLU A 117 32.34 -25.18 -20.92
N GLU A 118 31.40 -25.94 -20.36
CA GLU A 118 31.63 -27.31 -19.88
C GLU A 118 31.99 -28.26 -21.03
N THR A 119 31.28 -28.15 -22.15
CA THR A 119 31.59 -28.93 -23.37
C THR A 119 33.01 -28.64 -23.87
N LYS A 120 33.41 -27.37 -23.89
CA LYS A 120 34.77 -26.96 -24.28
C LYS A 120 35.83 -27.47 -23.30
N LEU A 121 35.54 -27.42 -22.00
CA LEU A 121 36.44 -27.93 -20.97
C LEU A 121 36.67 -29.44 -21.15
N GLN A 122 35.63 -30.21 -21.45
CA GLN A 122 35.75 -31.64 -21.72
C GLN A 122 36.64 -31.93 -22.92
N GLN A 123 36.48 -31.19 -24.03
CA GLN A 123 37.34 -31.33 -25.21
C GLN A 123 38.82 -31.10 -24.88
N LEU A 124 39.13 -30.06 -24.10
CA LEU A 124 40.50 -29.77 -23.67
C LEU A 124 41.08 -30.86 -22.77
N TYR A 125 40.27 -31.47 -21.89
CA TYR A 125 40.70 -32.61 -21.08
C TYR A 125 41.03 -33.83 -21.94
N ASP A 126 40.20 -34.13 -22.93
CA ASP A 126 40.42 -35.24 -23.86
C ASP A 126 41.69 -35.03 -24.69
N GLU A 127 41.88 -33.82 -25.24
CA GLU A 127 43.08 -33.43 -25.98
C GLU A 127 44.34 -33.52 -25.12
N SER A 128 44.31 -32.97 -23.89
CA SER A 128 45.42 -33.07 -22.95
C SER A 128 45.77 -34.51 -22.63
N THR A 129 44.77 -35.37 -22.41
CA THR A 129 44.97 -36.79 -22.13
C THR A 129 45.63 -37.50 -23.30
N GLN A 130 45.21 -37.19 -24.54
CA GLN A 130 45.82 -37.75 -25.73
C GLN A 130 47.28 -37.31 -25.87
N LEU A 131 47.56 -36.01 -25.70
CA LEU A 131 48.93 -35.49 -25.74
C LEU A 131 49.85 -36.15 -24.71
N TYR A 132 49.36 -36.38 -23.48
CA TYR A 132 50.12 -37.09 -22.46
C TYR A 132 50.49 -38.52 -22.90
N ARG A 133 49.56 -39.25 -23.53
CA ARG A 133 49.83 -40.60 -24.05
C ARG A 133 50.84 -40.57 -25.19
N ASP A 134 50.71 -39.63 -26.10
CA ASP A 134 51.62 -39.49 -27.24
C ASP A 134 53.05 -39.18 -26.76
N ILE A 135 53.20 -38.32 -25.75
CA ILE A 135 54.50 -38.04 -25.11
C ILE A 135 55.09 -39.30 -24.48
N GLN A 136 54.31 -40.06 -23.71
CA GLN A 136 54.80 -41.30 -23.07
C GLN A 136 55.30 -42.32 -24.10
N VAL A 137 54.56 -42.50 -25.21
CA VAL A 137 54.98 -43.41 -26.28
C VAL A 137 56.31 -42.97 -26.88
N LEU A 138 56.49 -41.66 -27.12
CA LEU A 138 57.74 -41.13 -27.65
C LEU A 138 58.91 -41.33 -26.66
N GLU A 139 58.69 -41.08 -25.36
CA GLU A 139 59.67 -41.29 -24.29
C GLU A 139 60.08 -42.77 -24.12
N GLU A 140 59.19 -43.72 -24.38
CA GLU A 140 59.48 -45.16 -24.29
C GLU A 140 60.20 -45.72 -25.54
N THR A 141 60.24 -44.97 -26.65
CA THR A 141 60.86 -45.38 -27.92
C THR A 141 62.31 -44.90 -28.14
N GLU A 142 62.91 -44.20 -27.17
CA GLU A 142 64.35 -43.88 -27.10
C GLU A 142 65.14 -44.87 -26.22
#